data_AF-U9WCU0-F1
#
_entry.id   AF-U9WCU0-F1
#
_cell.length_a   1.000
_cell.length_b   1.000
_cell.length_c   1.000
_cell.angle_alpha   90.00
_cell.angle_beta   90.00
_cell.angle_gamma   90.00
#
_symmetry.space_group_name_H-M   'P 1'
#
loop_
_entity.id
_entity.type
_entity.pdbx_description
1 polymer ?
#
loop_
_entity_poly.entity_id
_entity_poly.type
_entity_poly.pdbx_seq_one_letter_code
_entity_poly.pdbx_strand_id
1 'polypeptide(L)'
;MVSVRQLELDLGDAFEDAAYVPEEANILELWQQFEGVMMELPWREQLRLGGEVLAQLADICEAKSEILWDDWQDVHNTNGPVLDGVRW
;
A
#
# COMPACT_ATOMS: atom_id res chain seq x y z
N MET A 1 3.10 -24.48 -14.12
CA MET A 1 4.07 -23.92 -13.16
C MET A 1 4.23 -22.45 -13.49
N VAL A 2 3.86 -21.58 -12.56
CA VAL A 2 4.16 -20.14 -12.66
C VAL A 2 5.67 -19.98 -12.43
N SER A 3 6.31 -19.10 -13.19
CA SER A 3 7.74 -18.80 -13.02
C SER A 3 7.92 -17.80 -11.87
N VAL A 4 9.02 -17.89 -11.12
CA VAL A 4 9.39 -16.91 -10.08
C VAL A 4 9.34 -15.47 -10.61
N ARG A 5 9.78 -15.25 -11.85
CA ARG A 5 9.73 -13.93 -12.49
C ARG A 5 8.30 -13.41 -12.66
N GLN A 6 7.33 -14.30 -12.90
CA GLN A 6 5.93 -13.89 -13.00
C GLN A 6 5.38 -13.52 -11.62
N LEU A 7 5.74 -14.27 -10.58
CA LEU A 7 5.37 -13.95 -9.21
C LEU A 7 5.94 -12.60 -8.75
N GLU A 8 7.17 -12.27 -9.13
CA GLU A 8 7.78 -10.96 -8.85
C GLU A 8 7.08 -9.82 -9.59
N LEU A 9 6.65 -10.04 -10.85
CA LEU A 9 5.87 -9.05 -11.62
C LEU A 9 4.49 -8.84 -11.00
N ASP A 10 3.78 -9.93 -10.70
CA ASP A 10 2.45 -9.88 -10.09
C ASP A 10 2.50 -9.16 -8.73
N LEU A 11 3.56 -9.41 -7.94
CA LEU A 11 3.79 -8.69 -6.69
C LEU A 11 4.06 -7.20 -6.93
N GLY A 12 4.89 -6.86 -7.91
CA GLY A 12 5.18 -5.47 -8.27
C GLY A 12 3.92 -4.69 -8.64
N ASP A 13 3.09 -5.27 -9.51
CA ASP A 13 1.82 -4.66 -9.94
C ASP A 13 0.87 -4.46 -8.74
N ALA A 14 0.79 -5.44 -7.83
CA ALA A 14 -0.05 -5.33 -6.63
C ALA A 14 0.41 -4.21 -5.68
N PHE A 15 1.73 -4.01 -5.54
CA PHE A 15 2.27 -2.90 -4.75
C PHE A 15 2.05 -1.54 -5.40
N GLU A 16 2.17 -1.45 -6.73
CA GLU A 16 1.90 -0.22 -7.48
C GLU A 16 0.42 0.19 -7.37
N ASP A 17 -0.50 -0.77 -7.55
CA ASP A 17 -1.93 -0.55 -7.38
C ASP A 17 -2.27 -0.09 -5.95
N ALA A 18 -1.68 -0.74 -4.95
CA ALA A 18 -1.89 -0.38 -3.54
C ALA A 18 -1.30 0.98 -3.18
N ALA A 19 -0.20 1.40 -3.79
CA ALA A 19 0.34 2.74 -3.62
C ALA A 19 -0.49 3.81 -4.36
N TYR A 20 -1.18 3.44 -5.43
CA TYR A 20 -2.07 4.34 -6.18
C TYR A 20 -3.40 4.60 -5.45
N VAL A 21 -3.97 3.58 -4.78
CA VAL A 21 -5.20 3.69 -3.97
C VAL A 21 -5.01 3.08 -2.56
N PRO A 22 -4.23 3.73 -1.68
CA PRO A 22 -3.84 3.17 -0.38
C PRO A 22 -5.02 2.93 0.58
N GLU A 23 -6.11 3.71 0.50
CA GLU A 23 -7.34 3.53 1.27
C GLU A 23 -8.09 2.23 0.93
N GLU A 24 -7.89 1.67 -0.27
CA GLU A 24 -8.43 0.37 -0.68
C GLU A 24 -7.42 -0.78 -0.47
N ALA A 25 -6.13 -0.48 -0.28
CA ALA A 25 -5.08 -1.48 -0.15
C ALA A 25 -5.32 -2.47 1.01
N ASN A 26 -5.14 -3.76 0.72
CA ASN A 26 -5.17 -4.85 1.70
C ASN A 26 -3.75 -5.31 2.08
N ILE A 27 -3.20 -4.70 3.13
CA ILE A 27 -1.82 -4.92 3.60
C ILE A 27 -1.53 -6.39 3.90
N LEU A 28 -2.49 -7.12 4.48
CA LEU A 28 -2.30 -8.52 4.85
C LEU A 28 -2.19 -9.41 3.60
N GLU A 29 -2.98 -9.12 2.58
CA GLU A 29 -2.94 -9.86 1.32
C GLU A 29 -1.64 -9.61 0.56
N LEU A 30 -1.15 -8.36 0.52
CA LEU A 30 0.16 -8.02 -0.05
C LEU A 30 1.29 -8.77 0.66
N TRP A 31 1.24 -8.86 2.00
CA TRP A 31 2.22 -9.64 2.76
C TRP A 31 2.17 -11.13 2.42
N GLN A 32 0.97 -11.73 2.33
CA GLN A 32 0.81 -13.14 1.99
C GLN A 32 1.32 -13.47 0.57
N GLN A 33 1.08 -12.58 -0.39
CA GLN A 33 1.62 -12.73 -1.74
C GLN A 33 3.16 -12.69 -1.72
N PHE A 34 3.74 -11.75 -0.97
CA PHE A 34 5.18 -11.66 -0.80
C PHE A 34 5.79 -12.91 -0.14
N GLU A 35 5.17 -13.46 0.91
CA GLU A 35 5.60 -14.72 1.53
C GLU A 35 5.64 -15.86 0.51
N GLY A 36 4.67 -15.91 -0.41
CA GLY A 36 4.64 -16.84 -1.54
C GLY A 36 5.85 -16.69 -2.46
N VAL A 37 6.22 -15.46 -2.82
CA VAL A 37 7.40 -15.18 -3.67
C VAL A 37 8.70 -15.54 -2.94
N MET A 38 8.81 -15.18 -1.65
CA MET A 38 10.03 -15.43 -0.86
C MET A 38 10.42 -16.91 -0.80
N MET A 39 9.44 -17.82 -0.66
CA MET A 39 9.73 -19.24 -0.51
C MET A 39 10.47 -19.84 -1.71
N GLU A 40 10.37 -19.21 -2.88
CA GLU A 40 11.01 -19.66 -4.12
C GLU A 40 12.40 -19.02 -4.35
N LEU A 41 12.79 -18.05 -3.52
CA LEU A 41 14.02 -17.27 -3.69
C LEU A 41 15.18 -17.81 -2.84
N PRO A 42 16.45 -17.64 -3.27
CA PRO A 42 17.61 -17.90 -2.44
C PRO A 42 17.65 -16.98 -1.20
N TRP A 43 18.23 -17.47 -0.10
CA TRP A 43 18.23 -16.76 1.21
C TRP A 43 18.72 -15.30 1.16
N ARG A 44 19.71 -14.96 0.31
CA ARG A 44 20.20 -13.57 0.19
C ARG A 44 19.15 -12.67 -0.41
N GLU A 45 18.43 -13.19 -1.39
CA GLU A 45 17.41 -12.45 -2.11
C GLU A 45 16.18 -12.26 -1.23
N GLN A 46 15.82 -13.27 -0.44
CA GLN A 46 14.78 -13.16 0.60
C GLN A 46 15.05 -12.01 1.57
N LEU A 47 16.29 -11.86 2.05
CA LEU A 47 16.64 -10.76 2.97
C LEU A 47 16.63 -9.39 2.29
N ARG A 48 17.12 -9.30 1.04
CA ARG A 48 17.12 -8.05 0.27
C ARG A 48 15.70 -7.59 -0.04
N LEU A 49 14.91 -8.46 -0.71
CA LEU A 49 13.53 -8.16 -1.05
C LEU A 49 12.67 -7.95 0.21
N GLY A 50 12.91 -8.71 1.29
CA GLY A 50 12.20 -8.53 2.55
C GLY A 50 12.32 -7.13 3.13
N GLY A 51 13.53 -6.55 3.09
CA GLY A 51 13.71 -5.16 3.52
C GLY A 51 12.95 -4.17 2.66
N GLU A 52 13.03 -4.31 1.33
CA GLU A 52 12.36 -3.43 0.37
C GLU A 52 10.83 -3.52 0.46
N VAL A 53 10.28 -4.73 0.59
CA VAL A 53 8.85 -4.96 0.72
C VAL A 53 8.30 -4.43 2.04
N LEU A 54 9.03 -4.63 3.16
CA LEU A 54 8.62 -4.08 4.45
C LEU A 54 8.58 -2.55 4.44
N ALA A 55 9.54 -1.90 3.77
CA ALA A 55 9.53 -0.45 3.59
C ALA A 55 8.30 0.00 2.78
N GLN A 56 8.03 -0.63 1.64
CA GLN A 56 6.86 -0.29 0.83
C GLN A 56 5.53 -0.52 1.58
N LEU A 57 5.40 -1.60 2.35
CA LEU A 57 4.22 -1.84 3.18
C LEU A 57 4.05 -0.75 4.24
N ALA A 58 5.14 -0.25 4.82
CA ALA A 58 5.09 0.84 5.78
C ALA A 58 4.62 2.14 5.13
N ASP A 59 5.13 2.46 3.94
CA ASP A 59 4.74 3.66 3.18
C ASP A 59 3.24 3.61 2.80
N ILE A 60 2.75 2.45 2.35
CA ILE A 60 1.31 2.26 2.06
C ILE A 60 0.48 2.40 3.34
N CYS A 61 0.92 1.84 4.46
CA CYS A 61 0.22 1.98 5.75
C CYS A 61 0.14 3.44 6.21
N GLU A 62 1.21 4.22 6.03
CA GLU A 62 1.26 5.64 6.35
C GLU A 62 0.24 6.41 5.51
N ALA A 63 0.34 6.31 4.18
CA ALA A 63 -0.57 6.99 3.26
C ALA A 63 -2.05 6.62 3.51
N LYS A 64 -2.33 5.33 3.73
CA LYS A 64 -3.66 4.83 4.08
C LYS A 64 -4.17 5.48 5.37
N SER A 65 -3.31 5.60 6.38
CA SER A 65 -3.69 6.17 7.67
C SER A 65 -3.96 7.67 7.57
N GLU A 66 -3.18 8.40 6.78
CA GLU A 66 -3.41 9.83 6.51
C GLU A 66 -4.76 10.06 5.85
N ILE A 67 -5.07 9.33 4.77
CA ILE A 67 -6.34 9.48 4.04
C ILE A 67 -7.53 9.13 4.93
N LEU A 68 -7.48 7.99 5.62
CA LEU A 68 -8.57 7.58 6.52
C LEU A 68 -8.77 8.57 7.68
N TRP A 69 -7.70 9.21 8.12
CA TRP A 69 -7.77 10.25 9.14
C TRP A 69 -8.43 11.52 8.62
N ASP A 70 -8.02 12.01 7.45
CA ASP A 70 -8.62 13.18 6.81
C ASP A 70 -10.11 12.95 6.50
N ASP A 71 -10.47 11.80 5.95
CA ASP A 71 -11.86 11.40 5.70
C ASP A 71 -12.70 11.41 6.99
N TRP A 72 -12.13 10.88 8.08
CA TRP A 72 -12.79 10.89 9.38
C TRP A 72 -12.99 12.32 9.89
N GLN A 73 -11.97 13.18 9.76
CA GLN A 73 -12.06 14.57 10.16
C GLN A 73 -13.15 15.32 9.38
N ASP A 74 -13.23 15.10 8.08
CA ASP A 74 -14.23 15.74 7.21
C ASP A 74 -15.66 15.32 7.58
N VAL A 75 -15.90 14.02 7.79
CA VAL A 75 -17.22 13.51 8.21
C VAL A 75 -17.65 14.06 9.58
N HIS A 76 -16.69 14.29 10.48
CA HIS A 76 -16.96 14.74 11.84
C HIS A 76 -16.73 16.25 12.05
N ASN A 77 -16.44 17.00 10.99
CA ASN A 77 -16.24 18.44 11.07
C ASN A 77 -17.56 19.15 11.42
N THR A 78 -17.63 19.66 12.65
CA THR A 78 -18.81 20.36 13.16
C THR A 78 -18.84 21.85 12.80
N ASN A 79 -17.81 22.36 12.14
CA ASN A 79 -17.69 23.78 11.77
C ASN A 79 -18.45 24.16 10.50
N GLY A 80 -19.17 23.21 9.87
CA GLY A 80 -19.86 23.42 8.59
C GLY A 80 -18.89 23.44 7.39
N PRO A 81 -19.41 23.40 6.15
CA PRO A 81 -18.55 23.44 4.97
C PRO A 81 -17.71 24.72 4.96
N VAL A 82 -16.38 24.57 4.87
CA VAL A 82 -15.48 25.70 4.64
C VAL A 82 -15.72 26.19 3.21
N LEU A 83 -16.57 27.20 3.08
CA LEU A 83 -16.74 27.93 1.82
C LEU A 83 -15.48 28.76 1.60
N ASP A 84 -14.48 28.18 0.93
CA ASP A 84 -13.39 28.98 0.37
C ASP A 84 -14.02 30.01 -0.56
N GLY A 85 -13.89 31.28 -0.15
CA GLY A 85 -14.73 32.36 -0.63
C GLY A 85 -14.78 32.45 -2.14
N VAL A 86 -15.99 32.34 -2.70
CA VAL A 86 -16.29 32.78 -4.06
C VAL A 86 -15.97 34.27 -4.13
N ARG A 87 -14.82 34.58 -4.72
CA ARG A 87 -14.41 35.94 -5.04
C ARG A 87 -15.08 36.31 -6.36
N TRP A 88 -16.17 37.09 -6.26
CA TRP A 88 -16.72 37.83 -7.39
C TRP A 88 -15.77 38.96 -7.80
#